data_AF-A0A0M8WIA2-F1
#
_entry.id   AF-A0A0M8WIA2-F1
#
_cell.length_a   1.000
_cell.length_b   1.000
_cell.length_c   1.000
_cell.angle_alpha   90.00
_cell.angle_beta   90.00
_cell.angle_gamma   90.00
#
_symmetry.space_group_name_H-M   'P 1'
#
loop_
_entity.id
_entity.type
_entity.pdbx_description
1 polymer ?
#
loop_
_entity_poly.entity_id
_entity_poly.type
_entity_poly.pdbx_seq_one_letter_code
_entity_poly.pdbx_strand_id
1 'polypeptide(L)'
;MQAAAGHLGSTQSVAKNGVQTVSGALDTLKSTWTGDASAAFDTSMRAWMDDCTFIVNKLGEMIEVMNGNRQVITAGESSNTETASSIPVGPGLAGL
;
A
#
# COMPACT_ATOMS: atom_id res chain seq x y z
N MET A 1 5.48 1.11 11.87
CA MET A 1 4.34 0.88 10.94
C MET A 1 3.92 2.12 10.16
N GLN A 2 3.88 3.33 10.75
CA GLN A 2 3.44 4.54 10.05
C GLN A 2 4.35 4.98 8.89
N ALA A 3 5.67 4.92 9.09
CA ALA A 3 6.63 5.16 8.01
C ALA A 3 6.53 4.13 6.87
N ALA A 4 6.32 2.85 7.20
CA ALA A 4 6.16 1.79 6.20
C ALA A 4 4.86 1.94 5.39
N ALA A 5 3.74 2.29 6.04
CA ALA A 5 2.49 2.60 5.35
C ALA A 5 2.59 3.83 4.46
N GLY A 6 3.29 4.89 4.91
CA GLY A 6 3.57 6.07 4.09
C GLY A 6 4.43 5.74 2.87
N HIS A 7 5.47 4.92 3.05
CA HIS A 7 6.32 4.47 1.96
C HIS A 7 5.55 3.63 0.93
N LEU A 8 4.76 2.65 1.40
CA LEU A 8 3.94 1.81 0.53
C LEU A 8 2.87 2.62 -0.23
N GLY A 9 2.25 3.62 0.42
CA GLY A 9 1.32 4.53 -0.24
C GLY A 9 2.00 5.39 -1.32
N SER A 10 3.21 5.88 -1.06
CA SER A 10 4.01 6.61 -2.05
C SER A 10 4.35 5.72 -3.25
N THR A 11 4.85 4.51 -3.01
CA THR A 11 5.17 3.54 -4.07
C THR A 11 3.94 3.17 -4.90
N GLN A 12 2.78 2.97 -4.26
CA GLN A 12 1.53 2.71 -4.96
C GLN A 12 1.14 3.86 -5.90
N SER A 13 1.29 5.10 -5.44
CA SER A 13 1.02 6.30 -6.24
C SER A 13 1.96 6.41 -7.45
N VAL A 14 3.26 6.18 -7.24
CA VAL A 14 4.27 6.17 -8.31
C VAL A 14 3.95 5.10 -9.35
N ALA A 15 3.60 3.89 -8.91
CA ALA A 15 3.24 2.79 -9.80
C ALA A 15 1.99 3.14 -10.65
N LYS A 16 0.93 3.67 -10.03
CA LYS A 16 -0.28 4.12 -10.74
C LYS A 16 0.03 5.17 -11.80
N ASN A 17 0.79 6.20 -11.45
CA ASN A 17 1.17 7.27 -12.38
C ASN A 17 2.03 6.74 -13.54
N GLY A 18 2.92 5.78 -13.26
CA GLY A 18 3.73 5.12 -14.29
C GLY A 18 2.87 4.36 -15.30
N VAL A 19 1.90 3.58 -14.82
CA VAL A 19 0.95 2.85 -15.69
C VAL A 19 0.15 3.80 -16.57
N GLN A 20 -0.40 4.89 -16.00
CA GLN A 20 -1.16 5.87 -16.76
C GLN A 20 -0.30 6.56 -17.84
N THR A 21 0.94 6.88 -17.51
CA THR A 21 1.89 7.50 -18.45
C THR A 21 2.18 6.57 -19.62
N VAL A 22 2.47 5.29 -19.34
CA VAL A 22 2.72 4.29 -20.39
C VAL A 22 1.47 4.07 -21.23
N SER A 23 0.28 3.96 -20.62
CA SER A 23 -0.98 3.82 -21.36
C SER A 23 -1.18 4.95 -22.38
N GLY A 24 -0.97 6.21 -22.00
CA GLY A 24 -1.11 7.34 -22.93
C GLY A 24 -0.09 7.32 -24.07
N ALA A 25 1.14 6.88 -23.78
CA ALA A 25 2.16 6.70 -24.81
C ALA A 25 1.80 5.57 -25.78
N LEU A 26 1.23 4.47 -25.29
CA LEU A 26 0.77 3.35 -26.11
C LEU A 26 -0.36 3.76 -27.05
N ASP A 27 -1.33 4.55 -26.58
CA ASP A 27 -2.44 5.01 -27.42
C ASP A 27 -1.92 5.84 -28.61
N THR A 28 -0.94 6.70 -28.35
CA THR A 28 -0.27 7.49 -29.39
C THR A 28 0.48 6.59 -30.38
N LEU A 29 1.25 5.62 -29.87
CA LEU A 29 2.01 4.69 -30.69
C LEU A 29 1.09 3.83 -31.58
N LYS A 30 0.00 3.31 -31.02
CA LYS A 30 -0.98 2.46 -31.73
C LYS A 30 -1.76 3.22 -32.80
N SER A 31 -1.87 4.55 -32.69
CA SER A 31 -2.52 5.37 -33.72
C SER A 31 -1.72 5.43 -35.04
N THR A 32 -0.41 5.15 -35.00
CA THR A 32 0.48 5.26 -36.16
C THR A 32 1.19 3.96 -36.53
N TRP A 33 1.26 2.98 -35.62
CA TRP A 33 1.93 1.71 -35.82
C TRP A 33 0.94 0.55 -36.01
N THR A 34 0.84 0.04 -37.23
CA THR A 34 -0.04 -1.07 -37.61
C THR A 34 0.75 -2.30 -38.09
N GLY A 35 0.10 -3.46 -38.08
CA GLY A 35 0.67 -4.75 -38.53
C GLY A 35 0.90 -5.75 -37.40
N ASP A 36 1.38 -6.94 -37.76
CA ASP A 36 1.52 -8.08 -36.83
C ASP A 36 2.45 -7.78 -35.65
N ALA A 37 3.51 -7.00 -35.88
CA ALA A 37 4.43 -6.59 -34.83
C ALA A 37 3.75 -5.68 -33.79
N SER A 38 2.87 -4.77 -34.22
CA SER A 38 2.16 -3.90 -33.27
C SER A 38 1.07 -4.67 -32.50
N ALA A 39 0.47 -5.70 -33.10
CA ALA A 39 -0.44 -6.60 -32.40
C ALA A 39 0.26 -7.46 -31.32
N ALA A 40 1.45 -7.99 -31.62
CA ALA A 40 2.26 -8.74 -30.65
C ALA A 40 2.72 -7.84 -29.50
N PHE A 41 3.13 -6.60 -29.81
CA PHE A 41 3.48 -5.61 -28.81
C PHE A 41 2.27 -5.22 -27.95
N ASP A 42 1.09 -4.98 -28.53
CA ASP A 42 -0.13 -4.66 -27.77
C ASP A 42 -0.48 -5.78 -26.77
N THR A 43 -0.36 -7.03 -27.20
CA THR A 43 -0.60 -8.19 -26.33
C THR A 43 0.34 -8.20 -25.13
N SER A 44 1.63 -7.97 -25.37
CA SER A 44 2.66 -7.91 -24.32
C SER A 44 2.40 -6.73 -23.36
N MET A 45 2.00 -5.59 -23.89
CA MET A 45 1.71 -4.40 -23.09
C MET A 45 0.44 -4.55 -22.24
N ARG A 46 -0.58 -5.25 -22.73
CA ARG A 46 -1.74 -5.61 -21.92
C ARG A 46 -1.36 -6.48 -20.73
N ALA A 47 -0.59 -7.54 -20.96
CA ALA A 47 -0.10 -8.39 -19.88
C ALA A 47 0.71 -7.60 -18.84
N TRP A 48 1.59 -6.72 -19.30
CA TRP A 48 2.34 -5.82 -18.41
C TRP A 48 1.44 -4.87 -17.59
N MET A 49 0.39 -4.31 -18.19
CA MET A 49 -0.57 -3.45 -17.48
C MET A 49 -1.39 -4.24 -16.44
N ASP A 50 -1.75 -5.48 -16.74
CA ASP A 50 -2.44 -6.37 -15.82
C ASP A 50 -1.55 -6.69 -14.61
N ASP A 51 -0.27 -7.02 -14.84
CA ASP A 51 0.72 -7.25 -13.78
C ASP A 51 0.93 -6.01 -12.91
N CYS A 52 1.02 -4.82 -13.52
CA CYS A 52 1.14 -3.58 -12.76
C CYS A 52 -0.10 -3.30 -11.90
N THR A 53 -1.29 -3.58 -12.43
CA THR A 53 -2.55 -3.45 -11.69
C THR A 53 -2.59 -4.42 -10.51
N PHE A 54 -2.14 -5.66 -10.71
CA PHE A 54 -2.01 -6.65 -9.64
C PHE A 54 -1.08 -6.15 -8.52
N ILE A 55 0.10 -5.63 -8.87
CA ILE A 55 1.06 -5.07 -7.90
C ILE A 55 0.44 -3.91 -7.12
N VAL A 56 -0.21 -2.98 -7.81
CA VAL A 56 -0.88 -1.82 -7.19
C VAL A 56 -1.96 -2.25 -6.19
N ASN A 57 -2.71 -3.30 -6.52
CA ASN A 57 -3.73 -3.85 -5.62
C ASN A 57 -3.09 -4.49 -4.39
N LYS A 58 -2.00 -5.27 -4.56
CA LYS A 58 -1.26 -5.85 -3.44
C LYS A 58 -0.64 -4.81 -2.50
N LEU A 59 -0.14 -3.70 -3.05
CA LEU A 59 0.31 -2.57 -2.23
C LEU A 59 -0.84 -1.98 -1.40
N GLY A 60 -2.05 -1.89 -1.97
CA GLY A 60 -3.26 -1.46 -1.27
C GLY A 60 -3.63 -2.39 -0.11
N GLU A 61 -3.68 -3.70 -0.37
CA GLU A 61 -3.95 -4.72 0.66
C GLU A 61 -2.95 -4.62 1.83
N MET A 62 -1.65 -4.42 1.54
CA MET A 62 -0.63 -4.27 2.59
C MET A 62 -0.85 -3.01 3.43
N ILE A 63 -1.29 -1.91 2.83
CA ILE A 63 -1.63 -0.67 3.54
C ILE A 63 -2.81 -0.91 4.49
N GLU A 64 -3.85 -1.60 4.02
CA GLU A 64 -5.02 -1.95 4.84
C GLU A 64 -4.63 -2.82 6.04
N VAL A 65 -3.84 -3.88 5.81
CA VAL A 65 -3.35 -4.75 6.89
C VAL A 65 -2.53 -3.98 7.93
N MET A 66 -1.63 -3.09 7.50
CA MET A 66 -0.86 -2.26 8.43
C MET A 66 -1.73 -1.28 9.21
N ASN A 67 -2.78 -0.74 8.60
CA ASN A 67 -3.70 0.17 9.29
C ASN A 67 -4.58 -0.58 10.30
N GLY A 68 -5.07 -1.77 9.95
CA GLY A 68 -5.80 -2.65 10.87
C GLY A 68 -4.94 -3.08 12.07
N ASN A 69 -3.71 -3.54 11.81
CA ASN A 69 -2.76 -3.90 12.87
C ASN A 69 -2.50 -2.71 13.81
N ARG A 70 -2.41 -1.49 13.28
CA ARG A 70 -2.25 -0.29 14.11
C ARG A 70 -3.45 -0.06 15.03
N GLN A 71 -4.67 -0.15 14.51
CA GLN A 71 -5.88 0.04 15.32
C GLN A 71 -5.93 -0.96 16.48
N VAL A 72 -5.60 -2.22 16.22
CA VAL A 72 -5.56 -3.27 17.24
C VAL A 72 -4.49 -2.99 18.30
N ILE A 73 -3.28 -2.60 17.89
CA ILE A 73 -2.20 -2.25 18.82
C ILE A 73 -2.60 -1.07 19.70
N THR A 74 -3.12 0.01 19.11
CA THR A 74 -3.54 1.21 19.86
C THR A 74 -4.69 0.90 20.83
N ALA A 75 -5.66 0.08 20.43
CA ALA A 75 -6.74 -0.35 21.32
C ALA A 75 -6.20 -1.20 22.49
N GLY A 76 -5.26 -2.11 22.22
CA GLY A 76 -4.59 -2.91 23.25
C GLY A 76 -3.77 -2.06 24.23
N GLU A 77 -3.04 -1.07 23.73
CA GLU A 77 -2.28 -0.12 24.56
C GLU A 77 -3.21 0.73 25.45
N SER A 78 -4.34 1.22 24.91
CA SER A 78 -5.33 1.97 25.69
C SER A 78 -5.92 1.10 26.81
N SER A 79 -6.34 -0.13 26.48
CA SER A 79 -6.90 -1.07 27.46
C SER A 79 -5.89 -1.47 28.53
N ASN A 80 -4.63 -1.70 28.15
CA ASN A 80 -3.55 -1.98 29.10
C ASN A 80 -3.26 -0.77 29.99
N THR A 81 -3.29 0.44 29.45
CA THR A 81 -3.06 1.68 30.20
C THR A 81 -4.19 1.93 31.21
N GLU A 82 -5.44 1.72 30.82
CA GLU A 82 -6.60 1.80 31.71
C GLU A 82 -6.52 0.74 32.82
N THR A 83 -6.18 -0.49 32.47
CA THR A 83 -5.99 -1.58 33.44
C THR A 83 -4.85 -1.24 34.41
N ALA A 84 -3.69 -0.79 33.91
CA ALA A 84 -2.56 -0.40 34.75
C ALA A 84 -2.88 0.80 35.65
N SER A 85 -3.64 1.77 35.15
CA SER A 85 -4.08 2.94 35.92
C SER A 85 -5.08 2.59 37.02
N SER A 86 -5.80 1.46 36.86
CA SER A 86 -6.71 0.93 37.87
C SER A 86 -6.02 0.10 38.96
N ILE A 87 -4.75 -0.29 38.76
CA ILE A 87 -3.96 -0.96 39.78
C ILE A 87 -3.57 0.08 40.84
N PRO A 88 -4.04 -0.06 42.10
CA PRO A 88 -3.70 0.89 43.16
C PRO A 88 -2.20 0.83 43.42
N VAL A 89 -1.47 1.91 43.11
CA VAL A 89 -0.08 2.07 43.53
C VAL A 89 -0.08 2.34 45.04
N GLY A 90 -0.03 1.26 45.83
CA GLY A 90 0.02 1.34 47.28
C GLY A 90 1.32 2.01 47.77
N PRO A 91 1.32 2.60 48.98
CA PRO A 91 2.46 3.36 49.53
C PRO A 91 3.76 2.56 49.69
N GLY A 92 3.76 1.23 49.47
CA GLY A 92 4.95 0.38 49.49
C GLY A 92 5.82 0.43 48.23
N LEU A 93 5.41 1.12 47.16
CA LEU A 93 6.20 1.27 45.91
C LEU A 93 6.67 2.70 45.64
N ALA A 94 6.38 3.65 46.51
CA ALA A 94 6.82 5.05 46.39
C ALA A 94 8.16 5.34 47.11
N GLY A 95 8.86 4.31 47.59
CA GLY A 95 10.00 4.44 48.51
C GLY A 95 11.17 3.48 48.32
N LEU A 96 11.36 2.92 47.12
CA LEU A 96 12.62 2.31 46.66
C LEU A 96 13.07 3.03 45.39
#